data_AF-A0A3B0W7E6-F1
#
_entry.id   AF-A0A3B0W7E6-F1
#
_cell.length_a   1.000
_cell.length_b   1.000
_cell.length_c   1.000
_cell.angle_alpha   90.00
_cell.angle_beta   90.00
_cell.angle_gamma   90.00
#
_symmetry.space_group_name_H-M   'P 1'
#
loop_
_entity.id
_entity.type
_entity.pdbx_description
1 polymer ?
#
loop_
_entity_poly.entity_id
_entity_poly.type
_entity_poly.pdbx_seq_one_letter_code
_entity_poly.pdbx_strand_id
1 'polypeptide(L)' 'MIKAEVVEDIVNKVEKFIPEDLKTMRKDFSQNMKSILTATLQKADLVTREEFEVQKAVLAKTRAKLETLEKQLIEVTQ' A
#
# COMPACT_ATOMS: atom_id res chain seq x y z
N MET A 1 -0.94 8.52 -7.03
CA MET A 1 -2.41 8.56 -6.99
C MET A 1 -2.96 7.14 -7.11
N ILE A 2 -4.00 6.81 -6.35
CA ILE A 2 -4.68 5.51 -6.45
C ILE A 2 -5.17 5.34 -7.89
N LYS A 3 -4.79 4.24 -8.54
CA LYS A 3 -5.25 3.92 -9.89
C LYS A 3 -6.65 3.32 -9.79
N ALA A 4 -7.58 3.83 -10.59
CA ALA A 4 -8.94 3.29 -10.68
C ALA A 4 -8.94 1.79 -11.01
N GLU A 5 -7.93 1.34 -11.78
CA GLU A 5 -7.68 -0.07 -12.11
C GLU A 5 -7.56 -0.98 -10.87
N VAL A 6 -6.91 -0.53 -9.79
CA VAL A 6 -6.71 -1.34 -8.59
C VAL A 6 -8.03 -1.55 -7.84
N VAL A 7 -8.85 -0.51 -7.77
CA VAL A 7 -10.18 -0.58 -7.15
C VAL A 7 -11.07 -1.52 -7.97
N GLU A 8 -11.01 -1.42 -9.29
CA GLU A 8 -11.78 -2.26 -10.21
C GLU A 8 -11.37 -3.72 -10.14
N ASP A 9 -10.08 -4.02 -10.05
CA ASP A 9 -9.57 -5.39 -9.88
C ASP A 9 -10.04 -6.03 -8.58
N ILE A 10 -10.09 -5.27 -7.48
CA ILE A 10 -10.59 -5.77 -6.20
C ILE A 10 -12.09 -6.04 -6.28
N VAL A 11 -12.86 -5.12 -6.86
CA VAL A 11 -14.31 -5.29 -7.08
C VAL A 11 -14.57 -6.54 -7.93
N ASN A 12 -13.87 -6.71 -9.04
CA ASN A 12 -13.99 -7.86 -9.93
C ASN A 12 -13.63 -9.19 -9.25
N LYS A 13 -12.63 -9.19 -8.34
CA LYS A 13 -12.30 -10.38 -7.54
C LYS A 13 -13.41 -10.71 -6.57
N VAL A 14 -13.95 -9.74 -5.85
CA VAL A 14 -15.02 -9.98 -4.87
C VAL A 14 -16.30 -10.42 -5.56
N GLU A 15 -16.63 -9.85 -6.72
CA GLU A 15 -17.77 -10.27 -7.52
C GLU A 15 -17.73 -11.76 -7.95
N LYS A 16 -16.54 -12.34 -8.11
CA LYS A 16 -16.38 -13.77 -8.43
C LYS A 16 -16.68 -14.70 -7.24
N PHE A 17 -16.70 -14.17 -6.02
CA PHE A 17 -17.04 -14.92 -4.81
C PHE A 17 -18.49 -14.71 -4.36
N ILE A 18 -19.27 -13.87 -5.06
CA ILE A 18 -20.68 -13.65 -4.76
C ILE A 18 -21.50 -14.87 -5.25
N PRO A 19 -22.31 -15.50 -4.37
CA PRO A 19 -23.21 -16.59 -4.76
C PRO A 19 -24.17 -16.19 -5.89
N GLU A 20 -24.45 -17.14 -6.79
CA GLU A 20 -25.35 -16.96 -7.94
C GLU A 20 -26.74 -16.43 -7.55
N ASP A 21 -27.24 -16.81 -6.37
CA ASP A 21 -28.54 -16.40 -5.82
C ASP A 21 -28.66 -14.88 -5.57
N LEU A 22 -27.53 -14.16 -5.52
CA LEU A 22 -27.46 -12.72 -5.31
C LEU A 22 -27.18 -11.94 -6.61
N LYS A 23 -27.27 -12.57 -7.79
CA LYS A 23 -26.99 -11.93 -9.09
C LYS A 23 -27.81 -10.67 -9.37
N THR A 24 -29.05 -10.60 -8.92
CA THR A 24 -29.91 -9.40 -9.06
C THR A 24 -29.46 -8.25 -8.17
N MET A 25 -28.84 -8.55 -7.03
CA MET A 25 -28.26 -7.58 -6.08
C MET A 25 -26.78 -7.27 -6.39
N ARG A 26 -26.14 -8.02 -7.29
CA ARG A 26 -24.71 -7.91 -7.61
C ARG A 26 -24.31 -6.52 -8.09
N LYS A 27 -25.12 -5.89 -8.95
CA LYS A 27 -24.80 -4.59 -9.54
C LYS A 27 -24.77 -3.48 -8.48
N ASP A 28 -25.79 -3.45 -7.64
CA ASP A 28 -25.91 -2.47 -6.56
C ASP A 28 -24.86 -2.73 -5.46
N PHE A 29 -24.61 -4.00 -5.14
CA PHE A 29 -23.55 -4.39 -4.22
C PHE A 29 -22.16 -3.98 -4.73
N SER A 30 -21.85 -4.23 -6.00
CA SER A 30 -20.60 -3.84 -6.65
C SER A 30 -20.38 -2.32 -6.62
N GLN A 31 -21.40 -1.53 -6.95
CA GLN A 31 -21.32 -0.06 -6.88
C GLN A 31 -21.09 0.44 -5.45
N ASN A 32 -21.82 -0.10 -4.47
CA ASN A 32 -21.64 0.25 -3.07
C ASN A 32 -20.25 -0.13 -2.56
N MET A 33 -19.78 -1.32 -2.90
CA MET A 33 -18.42 -1.77 -2.59
C MET A 33 -17.34 -0.89 -3.21
N LYS A 34 -17.47 -0.53 -4.48
CA LYS A 34 -16.51 0.34 -5.19
C LYS A 34 -16.39 1.69 -4.47
N SER A 35 -17.52 2.24 -4.04
CA SER A 35 -17.59 3.50 -3.29
C SER A 35 -16.94 3.39 -1.91
N ILE A 36 -17.25 2.35 -1.14
CA ILE A 36 -16.66 2.11 0.18
C ILE A 36 -15.15 1.89 0.06
N LEU A 37 -14.70 1.07 -0.90
CA LEU A 37 -13.29 0.77 -1.10
C LEU A 37 -12.49 2.01 -1.54
N THR A 38 -13.09 2.85 -2.38
CA THR A 38 -12.47 4.12 -2.78
C THR A 38 -12.33 5.05 -1.57
N ALA A 39 -13.38 5.17 -0.76
CA ALA A 39 -13.36 6.01 0.44
C ALA A 39 -12.38 5.50 1.52
N THR A 40 -12.25 4.18 1.69
CA THR A 40 -11.28 3.61 2.64
C THR A 40 -9.85 3.73 2.14
N LEU A 41 -9.60 3.51 0.85
CA LEU A 41 -8.26 3.70 0.26
C LEU A 41 -7.84 5.18 0.26
N GLN A 42 -8.78 6.12 0.09
CA GLN A 42 -8.50 7.55 0.24
C GLN A 42 -8.16 7.94 1.68
N LYS A 43 -8.72 7.24 2.67
CA LYS A 43 -8.44 7.45 4.10
C LYS A 43 -7.25 6.65 4.61
N ALA A 44 -6.80 5.63 3.88
CA ALA A 44 -5.56 4.96 4.19
C ALA A 44 -4.42 5.95 3.90
N ASP A 45 -3.43 6.03 4.79
CA ASP A 45 -2.23 6.84 4.64
C ASP A 45 -1.33 6.29 3.51
N LEU A 46 -1.85 6.29 2.28
CA LEU A 46 -1.21 5.73 1.11
C LEU A 46 -0.10 6.66 0.67
N VAL A 47 1.13 6.24 0.91
CA VAL A 47 2.30 6.88 0.30
C VAL A 47 2.41 6.47 -1.17
N THR A 48 2.82 7.41 -2.01
CA THR A 48 3.14 7.10 -3.40
C THR A 48 4.34 6.17 -3.47
N ARG A 49 4.45 5.43 -4.59
CA ARG A 49 5.61 4.55 -4.80
C ARG A 49 6.93 5.34 -4.81
N GLU A 50 6.90 6.57 -5.32
CA GLU A 50 8.06 7.46 -5.31
C GLU A 50 8.48 7.85 -3.89
N GLU A 51 7.53 8.27 -3.04
CA GLU A 51 7.80 8.57 -1.63
C GLU A 51 8.33 7.34 -0.87
N PHE A 52 7.81 6.15 -1.16
CA PHE A 52 8.32 4.90 -0.59
C PHE A 52 9.78 4.62 -0.98
N GLU A 53 10.13 4.79 -2.26
CA GLU A 53 11.52 4.60 -2.72
C GLU A 53 12.46 5.66 -2.11
N VAL A 54 12.00 6.90 -1.93
CA VAL A 54 12.78 7.93 -1.22
C VAL A 54 13.02 7.52 0.24
N GLN A 55 11.99 7.06 0.96
CA GLN A 55 12.14 6.61 2.34
C GLN A 55 13.12 5.44 2.47
N LYS A 56 13.06 4.50 1.52
CA LYS A 56 14.00 3.37 1.44
C LYS A 56 15.44 3.83 1.20
N ALA A 57 15.65 4.81 0.33
CA ALA A 57 16.97 5.40 0.08
C ALA A 57 17.51 6.12 1.33
N VAL A 58 16.66 6.86 2.04
CA VAL A 58 17.02 7.49 3.32
C VAL A 58 17.44 6.43 4.34
N LEU A 59 16.69 5.33 4.47
CA LEU A 59 17.02 4.23 5.36
C LEU A 59 18.34 3.54 5.00
N ALA A 60 18.62 3.34 3.71
CA ALA A 60 19.90 2.79 3.27
C ALA A 60 21.08 3.69 3.65
N LYS A 61 20.91 5.01 3.48
CA LYS A 61 21.92 6.01 3.86
C LYS A 61 22.16 6.07 5.36
N THR A 62 21.11 5.97 6.18
CA THR A 62 21.26 5.96 7.64
C THR A 62 21.98 4.71 8.13
N ARG A 63 21.71 3.53 7.54
CA ARG A 63 22.45 2.30 7.84
C ARG A 63 23.94 2.42 7.53
N ALA A 64 24.29 2.92 6.35
CA ALA A 64 25.70 3.12 5.98
C ALA A 64 26.42 4.09 6.94
N LYS A 65 25.74 5.15 7.38
CA LYS A 65 26.27 6.08 8.40
C LYS A 65 26.42 5.41 9.76
N LEU A 66 25.45 4.60 10.19
CA LEU A 66 25.54 3.83 11.43
C LEU A 66 26.74 2.89 11.43
N GLU A 67 26.93 2.10 10.36
CA GLU A 67 28.08 1.19 10.23
C GLU A 67 29.42 1.94 10.28
N THR A 68 29.47 3.15 9.73
CA THR A 68 30.68 4.00 9.79
C THR A 68 30.96 4.46 11.21
N LEU A 69 29.93 4.94 11.92
CA LEU A 69 30.04 5.38 13.31
C LEU A 69 30.38 4.21 14.24
N GLU A 70 29.80 3.03 14.03
CA GLU A 70 30.13 1.80 14.77
C GLU A 70 31.61 1.43 14.60
N LYS A 71 32.15 1.51 13.37
CA LYS A 71 33.58 1.27 13.11
C LYS A 71 34.46 2.28 13.83
N GLN A 72 34.11 3.57 13.79
CA GLN A 72 34.84 4.62 14.49
C GLN A 72 34.82 4.41 16.01
N LEU A 73 33.70 3.96 16.56
CA LEU A 73 33.59 3.66 17.98
C LEU A 73 34.50 2.48 18.37
N ILE A 74 34.53 1.43 17.55
CA ILE A 74 35.43 0.29 17.76
C ILE A 74 36.90 0.73 17.70
N GLU A 75 37.26 1.59 16.75
CA GLU A 75 38.62 2.11 16.59
C GLU A 75 39.07 2.96 17.79
N VAL A 76 38.15 3.74 18.39
CA VAL A 76 38.46 4.64 19.52
C VAL A 76 38.39 3.94 20.89
N THR A 77 37.71 2.79 20.98
CA THR A 77 37.54 2.02 22.22
C THR A 77 38.50 0.82 22.32
N GLN A 78 39.37 0.61 21.33
CA GLN A 78 40.55 -0.26 21.43
C GLN A 78 41.70 0.45 22.14
#